data_AF-A0A4V0I4T7-F1
#
_entry.id   AF-A0A4V0I4T7-F1
#
_cell.length_a   1.000
_cell.length_b   1.000
_cell.length_c   1.000
_cell.angle_alpha   90.00
_cell.angle_beta   90.00
_cell.angle_gamma   90.00
#
_symmetry.space_group_name_H-M   'P 1'
#
loop_
_entity.id
_entity.type
_entity.pdbx_description
1 polymer ?
#
loop_
_entity_poly.entity_id
_entity_poly.type
_entity_poly.pdbx_seq_one_letter_code
_entity_poly.pdbx_strand_id
1 'polypeptide(L)' 'MVSSVMRTDVDFIEELRLRRWARENYVPADEREAAWHPIILEEMRRKDGEVSEAVLVG' A
#
# COMPACT_ATOMS: atom_id res chain seq x y z
N MET A 1 1.46 -24.92 0.00
CA MET A 1 1.37 -23.47 -0.29
C MET A 1 0.13 -22.93 0.37
N VAL A 2 0.25 -22.30 1.53
CA VAL A 2 -0.80 -21.45 2.09
C VAL A 2 -0.11 -20.19 2.55
N SER A 3 0.04 -19.23 1.65
CA SER A 3 0.30 -17.86 2.10
C SER A 3 -0.99 -17.43 2.78
N SER A 4 -0.99 -17.58 4.11
CA SER A 4 -2.04 -17.09 4.99
C SER A 4 -2.02 -15.57 4.86
N VAL A 5 -2.67 -15.07 3.82
CA VAL A 5 -3.10 -13.68 3.75
C VAL A 5 -4.15 -13.60 4.82
N MET A 6 -3.73 -13.18 6.00
CA MET A 6 -4.61 -12.68 7.04
C MET A 6 -5.26 -11.44 6.44
N ARG A 7 -6.31 -11.66 5.65
CA ARG A 7 -7.33 -10.65 5.38
C ARG A 7 -7.97 -10.43 6.73
N THR A 8 -7.35 -9.55 7.52
CA THR A 8 -8.03 -8.84 8.60
C THR A 8 -9.38 -8.45 8.04
N ASP A 9 -10.47 -8.89 8.68
CA ASP A 9 -11.84 -8.47 8.40
C ASP A 9 -11.96 -6.96 8.65
N VAL A 10 -11.34 -6.17 7.78
CA VAL A 10 -11.37 -4.71 7.78
C VAL A 10 -12.64 -4.34 7.06
N ASP A 11 -13.50 -3.60 7.76
CA ASP A 11 -14.69 -3.00 7.15
C ASP A 11 -14.27 -2.19 5.92
N PHE A 12 -15.07 -2.25 4.85
CA PHE A 12 -14.83 -1.52 3.61
C PHE A 12 -14.53 -0.02 3.84
N ILE A 13 -15.18 0.61 4.81
CA ILE A 13 -14.92 2.02 5.16
C ILE A 13 -13.50 2.19 5.73
N GLU A 14 -13.08 1.29 6.62
CA GLU A 14 -11.75 1.33 7.23
C GLU A 14 -10.66 1.03 6.19
N GLU A 15 -10.91 0.10 5.27
CA GLU A 15 -10.00 -0.14 4.15
C GLU A 15 -9.82 1.12 3.31
N LEU A 16 -10.93 1.79 2.92
CA LEU A 16 -10.85 3.03 2.15
C LEU A 16 -10.09 4.15 2.88
N ARG A 17 -10.26 4.26 4.20
CA ARG A 17 -9.51 5.21 5.03
C ARG A 17 -8.02 4.91 5.02
N LEU A 18 -7.64 3.65 5.23
CA LEU A 18 -6.24 3.21 5.20
C LEU A 18 -5.62 3.45 3.82
N ARG A 19 -6.34 3.13 2.74
CA ARG A 19 -5.87 3.37 1.36
C ARG A 19 -5.68 4.86 1.09
N ARG A 20 -6.63 5.70 1.54
CA ARG A 20 -6.52 7.15 1.42
C ARG A 20 -5.31 7.68 2.18
N TRP A 21 -5.15 7.27 3.43
CA TRP A 21 -4.01 7.68 4.25
C TRP A 21 -2.68 7.29 3.60
N ALA A 22 -2.56 6.06 3.07
CA ALA A 22 -1.36 5.58 2.38
C ALA A 22 -1.01 6.41 1.13
N ARG A 23 -2.03 6.88 0.40
CA ARG A 23 -1.84 7.74 -0.78
C ARG A 23 -1.37 9.15 -0.40
N GLU A 24 -1.94 9.71 0.66
CA GLU A 24 -1.60 11.05 1.19
C GLU A 24 -0.23 11.06 1.89
N ASN A 25 0.14 9.98 2.58
CA ASN A 25 1.38 9.83 3.36
C ASN A 25 2.35 8.86 2.69
N TYR A 26 2.37 8.83 1.37
CA TYR A 26 3.23 7.92 0.62
C TYR A 26 4.71 8.16 0.94
N VAL A 27 5.41 7.07 1.24
CA VAL A 27 6.87 7.05 1.40
C VAL A 27 7.49 5.96 0.53
N PRO A 28 8.74 6.15 0.06
CA PRO A 28 9.48 5.13 -0.69
C PRO A 28 9.77 3.89 0.17
N ALA A 29 10.09 2.77 -0.48
CA ALA A 29 10.26 1.47 0.18
C ALA A 29 11.26 1.48 1.36
N ASP A 30 12.30 2.31 1.27
CA ASP A 30 13.35 2.42 2.29
C ASP A 30 12.88 3.08 3.60
N GLU A 31 11.79 3.85 3.54
CA GLU A 31 11.23 4.60 4.67
C GLU A 31 9.98 3.91 5.25
N ARG A 32 9.60 2.74 4.75
CA ARG A 32 8.39 2.02 5.21
C ARG A 32 8.66 1.22 6.46
N GLU A 33 7.78 1.39 7.45
CA GLU A 33 7.79 0.51 8.61
C GLU A 33 7.03 -0.78 8.31
N ALA A 34 7.67 -1.93 8.51
CA ALA A 34 7.06 -3.25 8.31
C ALA A 34 5.90 -3.54 9.28
N ALA A 35 5.77 -2.74 10.35
CA ALA A 35 4.67 -2.82 11.31
C ALA A 35 3.36 -2.16 10.81
N TRP A 36 3.40 -1.42 9.69
CA TRP A 36 2.21 -0.79 9.15
C TRP A 36 1.20 -1.80 8.61
N HIS A 37 -0.04 -1.34 8.49
CA HIS A 37 -1.14 -2.20 8.04
C HIS A 37 -0.86 -2.74 6.61
N PRO A 38 -1.14 -4.02 6.31
CA PRO A 38 -0.90 -4.61 4.99
C PRO A 38 -1.53 -3.82 3.84
N ILE A 39 -2.75 -3.28 4.04
CA ILE A 39 -3.46 -2.41 3.07
C ILE A 39 -2.65 -1.14 2.75
N ILE A 40 -2.00 -0.53 3.75
CA ILE A 40 -1.15 0.64 3.54
C ILE A 40 0.07 0.25 2.69
N LEU A 41 0.74 -0.84 3.07
CA LEU A 41 1.92 -1.33 2.36
C LEU A 41 1.59 -1.73 0.91
N GLU A 42 0.44 -2.33 0.67
CA GLU A 42 -0.06 -2.67 -0.66
C GLU A 42 -0.32 -1.42 -1.51
N GLU A 43 -1.01 -0.42 -0.96
CA GLU A 43 -1.26 0.83 -1.69
C GLU A 43 0.03 1.59 -2.01
N MET A 44 0.99 1.62 -1.09
CA MET A 44 2.27 2.25 -1.35
C MET A 44 3.06 1.50 -2.44
N ARG A 45 3.05 0.16 -2.43
CA ARG A 45 3.64 -0.65 -3.51
C ARG A 45 2.97 -0.42 -4.86
N ARG A 46 1.65 -0.23 -4.88
CA ARG A 46 0.93 0.12 -6.12
C ARG A 46 1.38 1.47 -6.64
N LYS A 47 1.51 2.46 -5.76
CA LYS A 47 1.99 3.80 -6.11
C LYS A 47 3.45 3.79 -6.58
N ASP A 48 4.32 2.93 -6.04
CA ASP A 48 5.69 2.73 -6.57
C ASP A 48 5.69 2.33 -8.04
N GLY A 49 4.80 1.40 -8.40
CA GLY A 49 4.65 0.92 -9.78
C GLY A 49 4.17 2.01 -10.73
N GLU A 50 3.19 2.81 -10.31
CA GLU A 50 2.70 3.96 -11.08
C GLU A 50 3.80 5.01 -11.32
N VAL A 51 4.61 5.31 -10.29
CA VAL A 51 5.74 6.27 -10.42
C VAL A 51 6.82 5.73 -11.35
N SER A 52 7.13 4.43 -11.25
CA SER A 52 8.13 3.79 -12.10
C SER A 52 7.69 3.73 -13.57
N GLU A 53 6.40 3.49 -13.81
CA GLU A 53 5.82 3.48 -15.16
C GLU A 53 5.77 4.90 -15.77
N ALA A 54 5.44 5.92 -14.98
CA ALA A 54 5.46 7.31 -15.43
C ALA A 54 6.86 7.79 -15.87
N VAL A 55 7.93 7.25 -15.29
CA VAL A 55 9.32 7.57 -15.65
C VAL A 55 9.76 6.90 -16.97
N LEU A 56 9.15 5.78 -17.37
CA LEU A 56 9.51 5.06 -18.59
C LEU A 56 8.78 5.57 -19.86
N VAL A 57 7.74 6.37 -19.70
CA VAL A 57 6.92 6.91 -20.81
C VAL A 57 7.27 8.38 -21.15
N GLY A 58 8.23 8.98 -20.43
CA GLY A 58 8.76 10.34 -20.70
C GLY A 58 10.07 10.30 -21.46
#